data_AF-A0A8B6CTJ1-F1
#
_entry.id   AF-A0A8B6CTJ1-F1
#
_cell.length_a   1.000
_cell.length_b   1.000
_cell.length_c   1.000
_cell.angle_alpha   90.00
_cell.angle_beta   90.00
_cell.angle_gamma   90.00
#
_symmetry.space_group_name_H-M   'P 1'
#
loop_
_entity.id
_entity.type
_entity.pdbx_description
1 polymer ?
#
loop_
_entity_poly.entity_id
_entity_poly.type
_entity_poly.pdbx_seq_one_letter_code
_entity_poly.pdbx_strand_id
1 'polypeptide(L)'
;ADSASSNRDGNFTCNACSYVFPNNDGISCLNNTNSLKLLPGKSLNCDNFCYTSEVWDKRTRQVKSLFRSCGNFVGNDCYDDPYAGQVNCKTSCKGDYCNNYTVDEARIETLCDRFQCYNTGLTVTYSNASLTFLIINLCIVITAYIS
;
A
#
# COMPACT_ATOMS: atom_id res chain seq x y z
N ALA A 1 -21.32 0.39 -22.82
CA ALA A 1 -22.28 0.04 -21.78
C ALA A 1 -21.66 -1.12 -21.03
N ASP A 2 -20.77 -0.81 -20.10
CA ASP A 2 -20.03 -1.83 -19.36
C ASP A 2 -20.73 -2.04 -18.02
N SER A 3 -21.47 -3.14 -18.03
CA SER A 3 -22.04 -3.93 -16.96
C SER A 3 -21.80 -3.40 -15.55
N ALA A 4 -22.83 -2.74 -15.02
CA ALA A 4 -23.13 -2.72 -13.60
C ALA A 4 -23.22 -4.17 -13.09
N SER A 5 -22.12 -4.69 -12.55
CA SER A 5 -22.10 -5.97 -11.85
C SER A 5 -22.71 -5.77 -10.47
N SER A 6 -23.99 -6.14 -10.38
CA SER A 6 -24.86 -6.28 -9.21
C SER A 6 -24.22 -6.01 -7.83
N ASN A 7 -24.72 -4.97 -7.18
CA ASN A 7 -24.87 -4.92 -5.73
C ASN A 7 -25.49 -6.23 -5.24
N ARG A 8 -24.68 -7.15 -4.72
CA ARG A 8 -25.14 -8.04 -3.66
C ARG A 8 -24.52 -7.52 -2.39
N ASP A 9 -25.34 -6.85 -1.59
CA ASP A 9 -25.14 -6.70 -0.15
C ASP A 9 -25.19 -8.11 0.43
N GLY A 10 -24.03 -8.78 0.42
CA GLY A 10 -23.88 -10.15 0.88
C GLY A 10 -22.94 -10.14 2.06
N ASN A 11 -23.36 -10.78 3.15
CA ASN A 11 -22.46 -11.15 4.22
C ASN A 11 -21.51 -12.23 3.66
N PHE A 12 -20.21 -11.95 3.58
CA PHE A 12 -19.20 -12.91 3.12
C PHE A 12 -18.10 -13.06 4.15
N THR A 13 -17.46 -14.21 4.16
CA THR A 13 -16.40 -14.52 5.10
C THR A 13 -15.06 -14.02 4.60
N CYS A 14 -14.28 -13.31 5.42
CA CYS A 14 -12.91 -12.91 5.09
C CYS A 14 -11.87 -13.66 5.93
N ASN A 15 -10.65 -13.77 5.40
CA ASN A 15 -9.52 -14.19 6.22
C ASN A 15 -9.10 -13.05 7.14
N ALA A 16 -8.87 -13.39 8.41
CA ALA A 16 -8.33 -12.50 9.41
C ALA A 16 -7.00 -13.05 9.92
N CYS A 17 -5.92 -12.26 9.76
CA CYS A 17 -4.60 -12.61 10.28
C CYS A 17 -3.70 -11.37 10.35
N SER A 18 -2.67 -11.46 11.18
CA SER A 18 -1.59 -10.47 11.22
C SER A 18 -0.24 -11.16 11.25
N TYR A 19 0.74 -10.54 10.59
CA TYR A 19 2.12 -10.96 10.59
C TYR A 19 3.01 -9.71 10.63
N VAL A 20 4.08 -9.78 11.42
CA VAL A 20 5.11 -8.74 11.52
C VAL A 20 6.46 -9.45 11.66
N PHE A 21 7.37 -9.20 10.72
CA PHE A 21 8.74 -9.73 10.78
C PHE A 21 9.47 -9.18 12.02
N PRO A 22 10.25 -10.00 12.75
CA PRO A 22 10.70 -11.37 12.43
C PRO A 22 9.84 -12.49 13.04
N ASN A 23 8.62 -12.21 13.51
CA ASN A 23 7.84 -13.20 14.24
C ASN A 23 7.39 -14.35 13.33
N ASN A 24 7.88 -15.57 13.59
CA ASN A 24 7.63 -16.77 12.79
C ASN A 24 6.20 -17.34 12.92
N ASP A 25 5.35 -16.78 13.77
CA ASP A 25 4.00 -17.30 14.03
C ASP A 25 3.01 -17.00 12.88
N GLY A 26 3.39 -16.16 11.90
CA GLY A 26 2.51 -15.72 10.80
C GLY A 26 2.76 -16.35 9.43
N ILE A 27 3.48 -17.48 9.34
CA ILE A 27 3.68 -18.21 8.06
C ILE A 27 2.33 -18.53 7.38
N SER A 28 1.29 -18.84 8.17
CA SER A 28 -0.07 -19.08 7.65
C SER A 28 -0.76 -17.83 7.11
N CYS A 29 -0.31 -16.64 7.49
CA CYS A 29 -0.82 -15.38 6.94
C CYS A 29 -0.14 -15.04 5.60
N LEU A 30 1.13 -15.41 5.44
CA LEU A 30 1.92 -15.15 4.22
C LEU A 30 1.59 -16.10 3.07
N ASN A 31 1.37 -17.38 3.37
CA ASN A 31 1.13 -18.41 2.36
C ASN A 31 -0.36 -18.71 2.21
N ASN A 32 -0.79 -18.98 0.98
CA ASN A 32 -2.12 -19.46 0.56
C ASN A 32 -2.53 -20.81 1.18
N THR A 33 -2.53 -20.89 2.50
CA THR A 33 -2.92 -22.08 3.22
C THR A 33 -4.37 -21.94 3.63
N ASN A 34 -5.24 -22.78 3.06
CA ASN A 34 -6.59 -23.01 3.60
C ASN A 34 -6.53 -23.49 5.06
N SER A 35 -5.37 -23.99 5.48
CA SER A 35 -5.01 -24.36 6.85
C SER A 35 -4.36 -23.19 7.58
N LEU A 36 -5.13 -22.15 7.85
CA LEU A 36 -4.75 -21.18 8.88
C LEU A 36 -4.62 -21.95 10.20
N LYS A 37 -3.40 -22.04 10.74
CA LYS A 37 -3.24 -22.25 12.19
C LYS A 37 -3.84 -21.00 12.82
N LEU A 38 -5.12 -21.12 13.15
CA LEU A 38 -5.94 -20.10 13.76
C LEU A 38 -5.18 -19.50 14.93
N LEU A 39 -4.71 -18.26 14.79
CA LEU A 39 -4.75 -17.37 15.95
C LEU A 39 -6.22 -17.37 16.40
N PRO A 40 -6.53 -17.43 17.71
CA PRO A 40 -7.90 -17.39 18.18
C PRO A 40 -8.55 -16.07 17.71
N GLY A 41 -9.28 -16.14 16.58
CA GLY A 41 -9.54 -14.95 15.77
C GLY A 41 -10.16 -15.23 14.40
N LYS A 42 -11.19 -16.08 14.37
CA LYS A 42 -12.38 -16.11 13.49
C LYS A 42 -12.21 -15.71 12.01
N SER A 43 -12.57 -16.62 11.10
CA SER A 43 -13.31 -16.27 9.88
C SER A 43 -14.37 -15.21 10.23
N LEU A 44 -14.22 -14.00 9.69
CA LEU A 44 -15.12 -12.90 9.98
C LEU A 44 -16.16 -12.77 8.89
N ASN A 45 -17.42 -12.76 9.29
CA ASN A 45 -18.52 -12.33 8.46
C ASN A 45 -18.43 -10.80 8.32
N CYS A 46 -18.17 -10.34 7.10
CA CYS A 46 -17.95 -8.94 6.77
C CYS A 46 -19.11 -8.42 5.94
N ASP A 47 -19.60 -7.23 6.30
CA ASP A 47 -20.71 -6.59 5.61
C ASP A 47 -20.28 -5.85 4.33
N ASN A 48 -19.01 -5.43 4.27
CA ASN A 48 -18.54 -4.48 3.26
C ASN A 48 -17.44 -5.04 2.36
N PHE A 49 -16.22 -5.25 2.88
CA PHE A 49 -15.04 -5.70 2.12
C PHE A 49 -14.12 -6.58 2.96
N CYS A 50 -13.42 -7.51 2.30
CA CYS A 50 -12.20 -8.09 2.83
C CYS A 50 -11.05 -7.14 2.55
N TYR A 51 -10.37 -6.69 3.59
CA TYR A 51 -9.26 -5.76 3.53
C TYR A 51 -7.92 -6.47 3.70
N THR A 52 -6.90 -5.98 3.00
CA THR A 52 -5.51 -6.40 3.16
C THR A 52 -4.58 -5.18 3.16
N SER A 53 -3.62 -5.17 4.08
CA SER A 53 -2.52 -4.20 4.14
C SER A 53 -1.20 -4.93 4.18
N GLU A 54 -0.28 -4.59 3.30
CA GLU A 54 0.99 -5.29 3.10
C GLU A 54 2.13 -4.27 3.06
N VAL A 55 3.21 -4.55 3.78
CA VAL A 55 4.43 -3.75 3.74
C VAL A 55 5.57 -4.65 3.31
N TRP A 56 6.20 -4.30 2.20
CA TRP A 56 7.35 -5.01 1.64
C TRP A 56 8.61 -4.17 1.79
N ASP A 57 9.68 -4.78 2.30
CA ASP A 57 10.99 -4.15 2.41
C ASP A 57 11.80 -4.44 1.15
N LYS A 58 12.15 -3.36 0.42
CA LYS A 58 12.88 -3.47 -0.86
C LYS A 58 14.31 -3.94 -0.69
N ARG A 59 14.93 -3.70 0.47
CA ARG A 59 16.33 -4.03 0.73
C ARG A 59 16.49 -5.48 1.08
N THR A 60 15.62 -6.02 1.94
CA THR A 60 15.65 -7.42 2.35
C THR A 60 14.86 -8.33 1.42
N ARG A 61 14.04 -7.74 0.53
CA ARG A 61 13.13 -8.44 -0.39
C ARG A 61 12.15 -9.34 0.35
N GLN A 62 11.67 -8.89 1.51
CA GLN A 62 10.79 -9.65 2.38
C GLN A 62 9.56 -8.84 2.77
N VAL A 63 8.45 -9.54 3.00
CA VAL A 63 7.27 -8.95 3.63
C VAL A 63 7.64 -8.61 5.07
N LYS A 64 7.52 -7.32 5.41
CA LYS A 64 7.79 -6.79 6.74
C LYS A 64 6.57 -6.88 7.63
N SER A 65 5.39 -6.59 7.09
CA SER A 65 4.13 -6.81 7.78
C SER A 65 2.98 -7.10 6.83
N LEU A 66 2.00 -7.84 7.33
CA LEU A 66 0.77 -8.18 6.63
C LEU A 66 -0.39 -8.15 7.62
N PHE A 67 -1.49 -7.55 7.21
CA PHE A 67 -2.73 -7.52 7.97
C PHE A 67 -3.91 -7.81 7.06
N ARG A 68 -4.77 -8.74 7.47
CA ARG A 68 -6.02 -9.12 6.79
C ARG A 68 -7.17 -9.08 7.77
N SER A 69 -8.31 -8.53 7.37
CA SER A 69 -9.53 -8.48 8.19
C SER A 69 -10.74 -8.04 7.35
N CYS A 70 -11.89 -7.88 8.00
CA CYS A 70 -12.95 -7.02 7.46
C CYS A 70 -12.49 -5.56 7.40
N GLY A 71 -12.97 -4.82 6.40
CA GLY A 71 -12.79 -3.38 6.35
C GLY A 71 -13.94 -2.69 5.62
N ASN A 72 -14.02 -1.38 5.83
CA ASN A 72 -14.92 -0.49 5.08
C ASN A 72 -14.19 0.22 3.92
N PHE A 73 -12.90 -0.07 3.75
CA PHE A 73 -12.07 0.52 2.69
C PHE A 73 -12.50 -0.05 1.34
N VAL A 74 -12.74 0.86 0.39
CA VAL A 74 -13.07 0.52 -1.00
C VAL A 74 -11.96 1.01 -1.90
N GLY A 75 -11.37 0.09 -2.65
CA GLY A 75 -10.32 0.39 -3.62
C GLY A 75 -9.03 -0.36 -3.34
N ASN A 76 -8.04 -0.03 -4.13
CA ASN A 76 -6.70 -0.56 -4.01
C ASN A 76 -5.73 0.60 -4.21
N ASP A 77 -4.68 0.61 -3.41
CA ASP A 77 -3.70 1.67 -3.39
C ASP A 77 -2.34 1.07 -3.04
N CYS A 78 -1.29 1.54 -3.70
CA CYS A 78 0.07 1.21 -3.31
C CYS A 78 0.92 2.47 -3.43
N TYR A 79 1.82 2.66 -2.47
CA TYR A 79 2.78 3.75 -2.51
C TYR A 79 4.18 3.26 -2.17
N ASP A 80 5.16 3.87 -2.83
CA ASP A 80 6.58 3.65 -2.58
C ASP A 80 7.07 4.71 -1.58
N ASP A 81 7.59 4.24 -0.44
CA ASP A 81 8.34 5.05 0.52
C ASP A 81 9.85 4.88 0.26
N PRO A 82 10.47 5.77 -0.52
CA PRO A 82 11.89 5.68 -0.85
C PRO A 82 12.79 5.90 0.37
N TYR A 83 12.32 6.61 1.40
CA TYR A 83 13.12 6.89 2.60
C TYR A 83 13.18 5.68 3.51
N ALA A 84 12.03 5.02 3.72
CA ALA A 84 11.95 3.79 4.50
C ALA A 84 12.44 2.56 3.70
N GLY A 85 12.62 2.70 2.39
CA GLY A 85 13.00 1.60 1.49
C GLY A 85 11.90 0.53 1.43
N GLN A 86 10.63 0.95 1.45
CA GLN A 86 9.48 0.05 1.59
C GLN A 86 8.38 0.39 0.58
N VAL A 87 7.63 -0.63 0.18
CA VAL A 87 6.37 -0.48 -0.57
C VAL A 87 5.23 -0.84 0.36
N ASN A 88 4.20 0.00 0.38
CA ASN A 88 3.00 -0.21 1.18
C ASN A 88 1.81 -0.36 0.24
N CYS A 89 1.13 -1.49 0.33
CA CYS A 89 -0.04 -1.80 -0.49
C CYS A 89 -1.27 -2.04 0.39
N LYS A 90 -2.40 -1.49 -0.03
CA LYS A 90 -3.73 -1.70 0.55
C LYS A 90 -4.64 -2.19 -0.54
N THR A 91 -5.35 -3.28 -0.29
CA THR A 91 -6.32 -3.81 -1.24
C THR A 91 -7.63 -4.19 -0.56
N SER A 92 -8.70 -4.17 -1.33
CA SER A 92 -10.03 -4.61 -0.89
C SER A 92 -10.70 -5.44 -1.96
N CYS A 93 -11.51 -6.40 -1.54
CA CYS A 93 -12.29 -7.25 -2.42
C CYS A 93 -13.61 -7.64 -1.75
N LYS A 94 -14.59 -8.09 -2.56
CA LYS A 94 -15.85 -8.66 -2.09
C LYS A 94 -15.93 -10.13 -2.47
N GLY A 95 -16.44 -10.95 -1.56
CA GLY A 95 -16.63 -12.40 -1.74
C GLY A 95 -15.88 -13.23 -0.71
N ASP A 96 -16.32 -14.47 -0.54
CA ASP A 96 -15.77 -15.38 0.46
C ASP A 96 -14.27 -15.62 0.23
N TYR A 97 -13.49 -15.37 1.27
CA TYR A 97 -12.05 -15.55 1.35
C TYR A 97 -11.26 -14.87 0.22
N CYS A 98 -11.80 -13.81 -0.39
CA CYS A 98 -11.19 -13.16 -1.55
C CYS A 98 -9.82 -12.52 -1.24
N ASN A 99 -9.50 -12.28 0.04
CA ASN A 99 -8.19 -11.84 0.51
C ASN A 99 -7.22 -12.99 0.82
N ASN A 100 -7.48 -14.20 0.28
CA ASN A 100 -6.59 -15.36 0.39
C ASN A 100 -5.69 -15.48 -0.85
N TYR A 101 -4.61 -14.71 -0.89
CA TYR A 101 -3.59 -14.82 -1.92
C TYR A 101 -2.20 -14.86 -1.28
N THR A 102 -1.22 -15.50 -1.94
CA THR A 102 0.15 -15.54 -1.45
C THR A 102 0.74 -14.14 -1.58
N VAL A 103 1.51 -13.72 -0.57
CA VAL A 103 2.24 -12.46 -0.60
C VAL A 103 3.70 -12.75 -0.88
N ASP A 104 4.16 -12.33 -2.05
CA ASP A 104 5.54 -12.44 -2.49
C ASP A 104 5.98 -11.17 -3.23
N GLU A 105 7.25 -11.11 -3.62
CA GLU A 105 7.82 -9.98 -4.34
C GLU A 105 7.12 -9.73 -5.68
N ALA A 106 6.87 -10.79 -6.47
CA ALA A 106 6.25 -10.69 -7.79
C ALA A 106 4.84 -10.07 -7.71
N ARG A 107 4.08 -10.40 -6.66
CA ARG A 107 2.80 -9.78 -6.40
C ARG A 107 2.96 -8.29 -6.12
N ILE A 108 3.87 -7.89 -5.24
CA ILE A 108 4.05 -6.49 -4.87
C ILE A 108 4.44 -5.64 -6.08
N GLU A 109 5.35 -6.14 -6.93
CA GLU A 109 5.68 -5.52 -8.21
C GLU A 109 4.44 -5.37 -9.10
N THR A 110 3.65 -6.45 -9.26
CA THR A 110 2.41 -6.43 -10.03
C THR A 110 1.40 -5.42 -9.49
N LEU A 111 1.26 -5.29 -8.16
CA LEU A 111 0.36 -4.32 -7.55
C LEU A 111 0.86 -2.89 -7.78
N CYS A 112 2.17 -2.65 -7.68
CA CYS A 112 2.75 -1.34 -7.97
C CYS A 112 2.58 -0.93 -9.42
N ASP A 113 2.78 -1.84 -10.37
CA ASP A 113 2.57 -1.57 -11.79
C ASP A 113 1.09 -1.30 -12.08
N ARG A 114 0.19 -2.10 -11.49
CA ARG A 114 -1.26 -2.00 -11.69
C ARG A 114 -1.85 -0.73 -11.08
N PHE A 115 -1.39 -0.32 -9.90
CA PHE A 115 -1.94 0.84 -9.18
C PHE A 115 -1.09 2.10 -9.31
N GLN A 116 -0.02 2.07 -10.11
CA GLN A 116 0.90 3.17 -10.32
C GLN A 116 1.44 3.71 -9.00
N CYS A 117 2.26 2.91 -8.30
CA CYS A 117 2.88 3.30 -7.03
C CYS A 117 3.40 4.75 -7.06
N TYR A 118 2.68 5.65 -6.39
CA TYR A 118 3.11 7.03 -6.31
C TYR A 118 4.16 7.16 -5.21
N ASN A 119 5.21 7.93 -5.49
CA ASN A 119 6.21 8.22 -4.48
C ASN A 119 5.61 9.18 -3.45
N THR A 120 5.54 8.77 -2.19
CA THR A 120 5.18 9.70 -1.09
C THR A 120 6.34 10.59 -0.69
N GLY A 121 7.50 10.48 -1.37
CA GLY A 121 8.54 11.48 -1.31
C GLY A 121 7.92 12.81 -1.71
N LEU A 122 7.74 13.70 -0.73
CA LEU A 122 7.28 15.07 -0.91
C LEU A 122 7.71 15.58 -2.29
N THR A 123 6.77 15.80 -3.20
CA THR A 123 6.95 16.83 -4.19
C THR A 123 6.95 18.16 -3.45
N VAL A 124 8.08 18.48 -2.80
CA VAL A 124 8.48 19.88 -2.72
C VAL A 124 8.84 20.21 -4.16
N THR A 125 7.85 20.66 -4.91
CA THR A 125 8.10 21.38 -6.14
C THR A 125 8.82 22.66 -5.72
N TYR A 126 10.13 22.60 -5.54
CA TYR A 126 10.95 23.79 -5.72
C TYR A 126 10.79 24.14 -7.19
N SER A 127 9.79 24.98 -7.50
CA SER A 127 9.73 25.60 -8.80
C SER A 127 11.07 26.32 -8.96
N ASN A 128 11.88 25.89 -9.93
CA ASN A 128 13.14 26.54 -10.27
C ASN A 128 12.93 28.03 -10.63
N ALA A 129 11.67 28.47 -10.79
CA ALA A 129 11.30 29.87 -10.94
C ALA A 129 11.72 30.76 -9.75
N SER A 130 11.77 30.24 -8.51
CA SER A 130 12.10 31.05 -7.33
C SER A 130 13.62 31.25 -7.13
N LEU A 131 14.46 30.29 -7.53
CA LEU A 131 15.93 30.45 -7.45
C LEU A 131 16.44 31.43 -8.50
N THR A 132 15.90 31.38 -9.72
CA THR A 132 16.27 32.33 -10.78
C THR A 132 15.86 33.76 -10.42
N PHE A 133 14.69 33.95 -9.81
CA PHE A 133 14.27 35.27 -9.30
C PHE A 133 15.18 35.78 -8.18
N LEU A 134 15.62 34.91 -7.26
CA LEU A 134 16.51 35.31 -6.17
C LEU A 134 17.91 35.71 -6.69
N ILE A 135 18.45 34.96 -7.67
CA ILE A 135 19.76 35.24 -8.29
C ILE A 135 19.72 36.55 -9.09
N ILE A 136 18.65 36.79 -9.87
CA ILE A 136 18.51 38.02 -10.67
C ILE A 136 18.40 39.26 -9.75
N ASN A 137 17.60 39.19 -8.68
CA ASN A 137 17.47 40.31 -7.75
C ASN A 137 18.76 40.59 -6.97
N LEU A 138 19.52 39.55 -6.59
CA LEU A 138 20.79 39.74 -5.90
C LEU A 138 21.86 40.39 -6.81
N CYS A 139 21.90 40.02 -8.11
CA CYS A 139 22.80 40.65 -9.07
C CYS A 139 22.46 42.14 -9.31
N ILE A 140 21.17 42.50 -9.43
CA ILE A 140 20.75 43.89 -9.63
C ILE A 140 21.14 44.78 -8.44
N VAL A 141 20.92 44.28 -7.20
CA VAL A 141 21.27 45.02 -5.98
C VAL A 141 22.78 45.22 -5.85
N ILE A 142 23.59 44.21 -6.20
CA ILE A 142 25.05 44.33 -6.16
C ILE A 142 25.58 45.32 -7.22
N THR A 143 25.01 45.32 -8.44
CA THR A 143 25.41 46.30 -9.46
C THR A 143 25.02 47.73 -9.12
N ALA A 144 23.92 47.95 -8.38
CA ALA A 144 23.50 49.28 -7.95
C ALA A 144 24.33 49.82 -6.75
N TYR A 145 25.05 48.95 -6.03
CA TYR A 145 25.85 49.33 -4.86
C TYR A 145 27.33 49.59 -5.19
N ILE A 146 27.78 49.20 -6.40
CA ILE A 146 29.18 49.35 -6.86
C ILE A 146 29.32 50.46 -7.92
N SER A 147 28.24 51.19 -8.22
CA SER A 147 28.24 52.37 -9.10
C SER A 147 28.10 53.66 -8.31
#